data_AF-A0A843SVV2-F1
#
_entry.id   AF-A0A843SVV2-F1
#
_cell.length_a   1.000
_cell.length_b   1.000
_cell.length_c   1.000
_cell.angle_alpha   90.00
_cell.angle_beta   90.00
_cell.angle_gamma   90.00
#
_symmetry.space_group_name_H-M   'P 1'
#
loop_
_entity.id
_entity.type
_entity.pdbx_description
1 polymer ?
#
loop_
_entity_poly.entity_id
_entity_poly.type
_entity_poly.pdbx_seq_one_letter_code
_entity_poly.pdbx_strand_id
1 'polypeptide(L)'
;VSRGREKAIWDRFRAACDRFFTRRHEDLAQRKAIWAANLTRKETLSARAEALVSSTEWDQTAAEIKRLQVEWKAVGPVKKSKSEAIWQRFRSACDLFFARYAQRHDTARGERVAAREAICAELEALAPPPPDAAAAFGTPAAAPPPSLGVASTEAPAPVATNQPPPLDAGSDAAIPEAAGEDPAATVAHHDREPGTSPETVGADEAPENLAATVRSLRGRWQQEIAARGVDAERARALEGRFTAALDRVTGRWPAAFAGSELDPEANRKRMEALVKRVEDLAVSVAGPLATVDASLSPTNRLAAMLKEALAANTIGGKVEDDSRLRAAAEEARQAQAAWSRIGLVPDRHRRPLADRFQRAVRRINEKLTAVGGAKPATASAGGPSRGGASGRGPRP
;
A
#
# COMPACT_ATOMS: atom_id res chain seq x y z
N VAL A 1 86.94 -37.32 18.65
CA VAL A 1 86.75 -35.95 19.19
C VAL A 1 87.15 -36.00 20.66
N SER A 2 87.88 -35.01 21.18
CA SER A 2 88.22 -35.01 22.63
C SER A 2 86.93 -34.93 23.45
N ARG A 3 86.80 -35.74 24.52
CA ARG A 3 85.62 -35.79 25.41
C ARG A 3 85.16 -34.41 25.90
N GLY A 4 86.07 -33.44 26.02
CA GLY A 4 85.74 -32.06 26.40
C GLY A 4 84.99 -31.26 25.32
N ARG A 5 85.26 -31.53 24.03
CA ARG A 5 84.59 -30.86 22.91
C ARG A 5 83.16 -31.39 22.70
N GLU A 6 82.93 -32.68 22.95
CA GLU A 6 81.58 -33.28 22.94
C GLU A 6 80.70 -32.67 24.02
N LYS A 7 81.21 -32.56 25.26
CA LYS A 7 80.51 -31.89 26.36
C LYS A 7 80.17 -30.44 26.04
N ALA A 8 81.10 -29.68 25.47
CA ALA A 8 80.86 -28.28 25.10
C ALA A 8 79.80 -28.11 24.00
N ILE A 9 79.74 -29.02 23.01
CA ILE A 9 78.69 -29.02 21.97
C ILE A 9 77.34 -29.36 22.59
N TRP A 10 77.29 -30.37 23.46
CA TRP A 10 76.07 -30.76 24.17
C TRP A 10 75.53 -29.65 25.07
N ASP A 11 76.39 -28.99 25.84
CA ASP A 11 76.00 -27.88 26.73
C ASP A 11 75.44 -26.69 25.91
N ARG A 12 76.04 -26.38 24.75
CA ARG A 12 75.52 -25.35 23.82
C ARG A 12 74.16 -25.73 23.23
N PHE A 13 73.98 -26.99 22.84
CA PHE A 13 72.71 -27.50 22.32
C PHE A 13 71.62 -27.44 23.39
N ARG A 14 71.88 -27.98 24.59
CA ARG A 14 70.94 -27.94 25.71
C ARG A 14 70.55 -26.50 26.06
N ALA A 15 71.52 -25.60 26.19
CA ALA A 15 71.22 -24.19 26.45
C ALA A 15 70.36 -23.54 25.36
N ALA A 16 70.51 -23.94 24.08
CA ALA A 16 69.64 -23.47 23.01
C ALA A 16 68.23 -24.06 23.09
N CYS A 17 68.10 -25.35 23.41
CA CYS A 17 66.82 -26.01 23.66
C CYS A 17 66.09 -25.39 24.86
N ASP A 18 66.78 -25.16 25.97
CA ASP A 18 66.20 -24.56 27.17
C ASP A 18 65.66 -23.16 26.86
N ARG A 19 66.45 -22.32 26.18
CA ARG A 19 65.97 -21.00 25.72
C ARG A 19 64.74 -21.09 24.82
N PHE A 20 64.68 -22.08 23.92
CA PHE A 20 63.53 -22.29 23.04
C PHE A 20 62.28 -22.72 23.82
N PHE A 21 62.40 -23.71 24.72
CA PHE A 21 61.27 -24.22 25.50
C PHE A 21 60.77 -23.21 26.52
N THR A 22 61.65 -22.43 27.16
CA THR A 22 61.26 -21.32 28.05
C THR A 22 60.44 -20.28 27.28
N ARG A 23 60.95 -19.77 26.14
CA ARG A 23 60.22 -18.79 25.31
C ARG A 23 58.90 -19.35 24.79
N ARG A 24 58.87 -20.62 24.39
CA ARG A 24 57.64 -21.30 23.96
C ARG A 24 56.63 -21.40 25.10
N HIS A 25 57.08 -21.72 26.31
CA HIS A 25 56.19 -21.80 27.46
C HIS A 25 55.62 -20.43 27.83
N GLU A 26 56.46 -19.40 27.83
CA GLU A 26 56.06 -18.00 28.07
C GLU A 26 55.05 -17.52 27.02
N ASP A 27 55.30 -17.72 25.73
CA ASP A 27 54.37 -17.37 24.64
C ASP A 27 53.02 -18.10 24.79
N LEU A 28 53.04 -19.40 25.12
CA LEU A 28 51.81 -20.15 25.38
C LEU A 28 51.07 -19.65 26.63
N ALA A 29 51.79 -19.25 27.69
CA ALA A 29 51.20 -18.69 28.90
C ALA A 29 50.55 -17.33 28.61
N GLN A 30 51.25 -16.45 27.88
CA GLN A 30 50.74 -15.15 27.44
C GLN A 30 49.48 -15.30 26.57
N ARG A 31 49.50 -16.20 25.57
CA ARG A 31 48.32 -16.48 24.73
C ARG A 31 47.14 -17.01 25.53
N LYS A 32 47.37 -17.91 26.48
CA LYS A 32 46.32 -18.42 27.37
C LYS A 32 45.71 -17.30 28.22
N ALA A 33 46.54 -16.40 28.77
CA ALA A 33 46.06 -15.24 29.53
C ALA A 33 45.21 -14.30 28.66
N ILE A 34 45.66 -13.98 27.44
CA ILE A 34 44.91 -13.16 26.48
C ILE A 34 43.58 -13.82 26.13
N TRP A 35 43.57 -15.12 25.82
CA TRP A 35 42.34 -15.84 25.49
C TRP A 35 41.36 -15.92 26.67
N ALA A 36 41.86 -16.07 27.89
CA ALA A 36 41.03 -16.06 29.09
C ALA A 36 40.39 -14.68 29.30
N ALA A 37 41.16 -13.60 29.20
CA ALA A 37 40.64 -12.23 29.31
C ALA A 37 39.60 -11.91 28.21
N ASN A 38 39.87 -12.31 26.97
CA ASN A 38 38.93 -12.15 25.85
C ASN A 38 37.66 -12.99 26.05
N LEU A 39 37.78 -14.18 26.61
CA LEU A 39 36.64 -15.05 26.91
C LEU A 39 35.74 -14.39 27.96
N THR A 40 36.29 -13.91 29.08
CA THR A 40 35.51 -13.22 30.12
C THR A 40 34.80 -11.99 29.55
N ARG A 41 35.47 -11.20 28.70
CA ARG A 41 34.83 -10.07 28.01
C ARG A 41 33.65 -10.51 27.14
N LYS A 42 33.81 -11.57 26.34
CA LYS A 42 32.71 -12.12 25.51
C LYS A 42 31.58 -12.71 26.35
N GLU A 43 31.89 -13.31 27.49
CA GLU A 43 30.90 -13.79 28.46
C GLU A 43 30.07 -12.64 29.05
N THR A 44 30.72 -11.54 29.46
CA THR A 44 30.03 -10.32 29.93
C THR A 44 29.14 -9.72 28.84
N LEU A 45 29.64 -9.63 27.60
CA LEU A 45 28.85 -9.11 26.46
C LEU A 45 27.62 -9.99 26.17
N SER A 46 27.79 -11.32 26.26
CA SER A 46 26.68 -12.26 26.09
C SER A 46 25.62 -12.12 27.18
N ALA A 47 26.03 -12.02 28.45
CA ALA A 47 25.11 -11.80 29.56
C ALA A 47 24.35 -10.47 29.45
N ARG A 48 25.02 -9.40 29.01
CA ARG A 48 24.37 -8.11 28.76
C ARG A 48 23.35 -8.21 27.62
N ALA A 49 23.70 -8.88 26.51
CA ALA A 49 22.77 -9.09 25.40
C ALA A 49 21.53 -9.88 25.85
N GLU A 50 21.72 -10.93 26.67
CA GLU A 50 20.63 -11.75 27.22
C GLU A 50 19.69 -10.96 28.13
N ALA A 51 20.22 -10.09 29.00
CA ALA A 51 19.40 -9.23 29.86
C ALA A 51 18.52 -8.26 29.06
N LEU A 52 18.97 -7.88 27.87
CA LEU A 52 18.26 -6.94 26.99
C LEU A 52 17.19 -7.62 26.12
N VAL A 53 17.18 -8.95 26.02
CA VAL A 53 16.24 -9.70 25.17
C VAL A 53 14.79 -9.40 25.51
N SER A 54 14.46 -9.30 26.81
CA SER A 54 13.09 -9.10 27.31
C SER A 54 12.68 -7.63 27.42
N SER A 55 13.60 -6.69 27.18
CA SER A 55 13.34 -5.25 27.29
C SER A 55 12.24 -4.79 26.32
N THR A 56 11.42 -3.84 26.77
CA THR A 56 10.37 -3.17 25.98
C THR A 56 10.79 -1.77 25.50
N GLU A 57 11.95 -1.28 25.92
CA GLU A 57 12.53 -0.02 25.47
C GLU A 57 13.21 -0.21 24.11
N TRP A 58 12.40 -0.39 23.06
CA TRP A 58 12.83 -0.91 21.77
C TRP A 58 13.99 -0.15 21.12
N ASP A 59 13.88 1.17 20.97
CA ASP A 59 14.88 1.96 20.24
C ASP A 59 16.21 2.07 21.02
N GLN A 60 16.11 2.25 22.35
CA GLN A 60 17.28 2.30 23.23
C GLN A 60 17.98 0.94 23.26
N THR A 61 17.20 -0.14 23.38
CA THR A 61 17.73 -1.51 23.41
C THR A 61 18.34 -1.90 22.07
N ALA A 62 17.75 -1.51 20.94
CA ALA A 62 18.31 -1.73 19.61
C ALA A 62 19.64 -1.00 19.42
N ALA A 63 19.77 0.23 19.91
CA ALA A 63 21.02 0.99 19.89
C ALA A 63 22.09 0.32 20.76
N GLU A 64 21.72 -0.14 21.95
CA GLU A 64 22.62 -0.82 22.87
C GLU A 64 23.09 -2.18 22.33
N ILE A 65 22.21 -3.00 21.75
CA ILE A 65 22.60 -4.27 21.11
C ILE A 65 23.55 -4.03 19.94
N LYS A 66 23.34 -2.98 19.13
CA LYS A 66 24.29 -2.59 18.07
C LYS A 66 25.65 -2.22 18.65
N ARG A 67 25.69 -1.48 19.75
CA ARG A 67 26.93 -1.17 20.48
C ARG A 67 27.62 -2.43 20.97
N LEU A 68 26.88 -3.38 21.56
CA LEU A 68 27.43 -4.67 22.00
C LEU A 68 28.02 -5.47 20.83
N GLN A 69 27.42 -5.43 19.63
CA GLN A 69 27.99 -6.07 18.44
C GLN A 69 29.30 -5.43 17.98
N VAL A 70 29.43 -4.10 18.11
CA VAL A 70 30.69 -3.40 17.84
C VAL A 70 31.75 -3.78 18.86
N GLU A 71 31.39 -3.77 20.16
CA GLU A 71 32.27 -4.20 21.25
C GLU A 71 32.72 -5.66 21.05
N TRP A 72 31.81 -6.55 20.65
CA TRP A 72 32.11 -7.95 20.35
C TRP A 72 33.18 -8.12 19.26
N LYS A 73 33.07 -7.35 18.17
CA LYS A 73 34.04 -7.37 17.06
C LYS A 73 35.41 -6.83 17.47
N ALA A 74 35.46 -5.92 18.44
CA ALA A 74 36.70 -5.40 19.00
C ALA A 74 37.41 -6.39 19.93
N VAL A 75 36.69 -7.37 20.51
CA VAL A 75 37.31 -8.41 21.35
C VAL A 75 38.06 -9.42 20.48
N GLY A 76 39.34 -9.62 20.80
CA GLY A 76 40.23 -10.55 20.10
C GLY A 76 39.83 -12.03 20.17
N PRO A 77 40.69 -12.91 19.62
CA PRO A 77 40.40 -14.33 19.55
C PRO A 77 40.34 -14.98 20.94
N VAL A 78 39.57 -16.07 21.02
CA VAL A 78 39.47 -16.94 22.20
C VAL A 78 39.84 -18.37 21.80
N LYS A 79 39.98 -19.28 22.77
CA LYS A 79 40.26 -20.69 22.50
C LYS A 79 39.17 -21.29 21.59
N LYS A 80 39.56 -21.96 20.50
CA LYS A 80 38.65 -22.55 19.50
C LYS A 80 37.50 -23.35 20.12
N SER A 81 37.77 -24.13 21.17
CA SER A 81 36.76 -24.96 21.85
C SER A 81 35.61 -24.18 22.49
N LYS A 82 35.81 -22.90 22.85
CA LYS A 82 34.79 -22.04 23.47
C LYS A 82 34.25 -20.97 22.53
N SER A 83 34.96 -20.67 21.45
CA SER A 83 34.63 -19.58 20.52
C SER A 83 33.26 -19.74 19.88
N GLU A 84 32.91 -20.94 19.45
CA GLU A 84 31.64 -21.18 18.78
C GLU A 84 30.47 -21.08 19.76
N ALA A 85 30.57 -21.74 20.92
CA ALA A 85 29.52 -21.72 21.93
C ALA A 85 29.19 -20.29 22.40
N ILE A 86 30.21 -19.47 22.65
CA ILE A 86 29.98 -18.08 23.09
C ILE A 86 29.40 -17.22 21.97
N TRP A 87 29.82 -17.46 20.72
CA TRP A 87 29.28 -16.77 19.56
C TRP A 87 27.81 -17.09 19.34
N GLN A 88 27.44 -18.38 19.38
CA GLN A 88 26.05 -18.81 19.22
C GLN A 88 25.16 -18.24 20.31
N ARG A 89 25.64 -18.20 21.56
CA ARG A 89 24.93 -17.60 22.69
C ARG A 89 24.65 -16.11 22.46
N PHE A 90 25.69 -15.33 22.14
CA PHE A 90 25.56 -13.90 21.86
C PHE A 90 24.64 -13.62 20.65
N ARG A 91 24.81 -14.37 19.57
CA ARG A 91 24.01 -14.23 18.36
C ARG A 91 22.54 -14.57 18.61
N SER A 92 22.26 -15.68 19.29
CA SER A 92 20.89 -16.10 19.59
C SER A 92 20.13 -15.04 20.41
N ALA A 93 20.80 -14.41 21.38
CA ALA A 93 20.21 -13.30 22.13
C ALA A 93 19.90 -12.09 21.23
N CYS A 94 20.83 -11.70 20.35
CA CYS A 94 20.60 -10.61 19.40
C CYS A 94 19.45 -10.92 18.43
N ASP A 95 19.46 -12.11 17.84
CA ASP A 95 18.49 -12.55 16.84
C ASP A 95 17.08 -12.62 17.46
N LEU A 96 16.96 -13.09 18.71
CA LEU A 96 15.70 -13.14 19.44
C LEU A 96 15.11 -11.74 19.68
N PHE A 97 15.93 -10.76 20.09
CA PHE A 97 15.46 -9.38 20.25
C PHE A 97 14.98 -8.78 18.92
N PHE A 98 15.78 -8.92 17.85
CA PHE A 98 15.41 -8.34 16.54
C PHE A 98 14.21 -9.05 15.90
N ALA A 99 14.01 -10.35 16.14
CA ALA A 99 12.80 -11.05 15.75
C ALA A 99 11.56 -10.46 16.44
N ARG A 100 11.63 -10.22 17.76
CA ARG A 100 10.54 -9.55 18.50
C ARG A 100 10.30 -8.11 18.01
N TYR A 101 11.37 -7.37 17.75
CA TYR A 101 11.30 -6.01 17.22
C TYR A 101 10.60 -5.97 15.85
N ALA A 102 10.97 -6.87 14.93
CA ALA A 102 10.33 -7.00 13.63
C ALA A 102 8.86 -7.41 13.74
N GLN A 103 8.54 -8.40 14.59
CA GLN A 103 7.18 -8.87 14.81
C GLN A 103 6.24 -7.74 15.26
N ARG A 104 6.68 -6.83 16.13
CA ARG A 104 5.87 -5.66 16.53
C ARG A 104 5.47 -4.81 15.33
N HIS A 105 6.42 -4.53 14.43
CA HIS A 105 6.13 -3.75 13.24
C HIS A 105 5.18 -4.50 12.29
N ASP A 106 5.35 -5.81 12.16
CA ASP A 106 4.49 -6.63 11.31
C ASP A 106 3.06 -6.76 11.86
N THR A 107 2.89 -6.97 13.18
CA THR A 107 1.57 -6.98 13.83
C THR A 107 0.86 -5.64 13.64
N ALA A 108 1.55 -4.52 13.90
CA ALA A 108 0.96 -3.20 13.71
C ALA A 108 0.59 -2.92 12.24
N ARG A 109 1.35 -3.44 11.28
CA ARG A 109 1.00 -3.36 9.85
C ARG A 109 -0.20 -4.25 9.52
N GLY A 110 -0.24 -5.47 10.06
CA GLY A 110 -1.34 -6.42 9.89
C GLY A 110 -2.65 -5.89 10.44
N GLU A 111 -2.65 -5.32 11.64
CA GLU A 111 -3.81 -4.68 12.26
C GLU A 111 -4.37 -3.54 11.41
N ARG A 112 -3.49 -2.71 10.82
CA ARG A 112 -3.91 -1.63 9.90
C ARG A 112 -4.52 -2.15 8.61
N VAL A 113 -3.99 -3.24 8.06
CA VAL A 113 -4.58 -3.89 6.88
C VAL A 113 -5.95 -4.44 7.22
N ALA A 114 -6.06 -5.18 8.33
CA ALA A 114 -7.32 -5.78 8.79
C ALA A 114 -8.38 -4.70 9.09
N ALA A 115 -8.01 -3.58 9.70
CA ALA A 115 -8.93 -2.46 9.95
C ALA A 115 -9.48 -1.87 8.64
N ARG A 116 -8.63 -1.70 7.62
CA ARG A 116 -9.06 -1.23 6.30
C ARG A 116 -9.94 -2.25 5.59
N GLU A 117 -9.60 -3.54 5.67
CA GLU A 117 -10.40 -4.63 5.11
C GLU A 117 -11.78 -4.72 5.76
N ALA A 118 -11.87 -4.56 7.09
CA ALA A 118 -13.13 -4.54 7.82
C ALA A 118 -14.04 -3.38 7.35
N ILE A 119 -13.48 -2.18 7.16
CA ILE A 119 -14.23 -1.04 6.60
C ILE A 119 -14.75 -1.35 5.19
N CYS A 120 -13.93 -1.96 4.33
CA CYS A 120 -14.37 -2.38 2.99
C CYS A 120 -15.48 -3.42 3.06
N ALA A 121 -15.37 -4.42 3.95
CA ALA A 121 -16.37 -5.46 4.13
C ALA A 121 -17.70 -4.91 4.66
N GLU A 122 -17.68 -4.01 5.65
CA GLU A 122 -18.87 -3.31 6.16
C GLU A 122 -19.57 -2.52 5.04
N LEU A 123 -18.80 -1.86 4.16
CA LEU A 123 -19.37 -1.12 3.03
C LEU A 123 -19.90 -2.07 1.93
N GLU A 124 -19.19 -3.16 1.65
CA GLU A 124 -19.62 -4.18 0.68
C GLU A 124 -20.90 -4.90 1.13
N ALA A 125 -21.09 -5.12 2.43
CA ALA A 125 -22.32 -5.70 2.99
C ALA A 125 -23.54 -4.79 2.82
N LEU A 126 -23.33 -3.46 2.77
CA LEU A 126 -24.38 -2.49 2.44
C LEU A 126 -24.61 -2.37 0.94
N ALA A 127 -23.67 -2.83 0.11
CA ALA A 127 -23.76 -2.74 -1.34
C ALA A 127 -24.51 -3.96 -1.92
N PRO A 128 -25.28 -3.78 -3.01
CA PRO A 128 -25.74 -4.94 -3.77
C PRO A 128 -24.54 -5.74 -4.30
N PRO A 129 -24.68 -7.07 -4.44
CA PRO A 129 -23.62 -7.92 -4.97
C PRO A 129 -23.21 -7.45 -6.37
N PRO A 130 -21.93 -7.59 -6.76
CA PRO A 130 -21.47 -7.17 -8.07
C PRO A 130 -22.25 -7.89 -9.17
N PRO A 131 -22.48 -7.24 -10.33
CA PRO A 131 -23.28 -7.81 -11.42
C PRO A 131 -22.77 -9.18 -11.90
N ASP A 132 -21.47 -9.45 -11.80
CA ASP A 132 -20.87 -10.75 -12.15
C ASP A 132 -21.29 -11.91 -11.22
N ALA A 133 -21.69 -11.62 -9.97
CA ALA A 133 -22.17 -12.64 -9.04
C ALA A 133 -23.65 -13.00 -9.26
N ALA A 134 -24.46 -12.05 -9.75
CA ALA A 134 -25.86 -12.28 -10.09
C ALA A 134 -26.03 -13.14 -11.36
N ALA A 135 -25.07 -13.07 -12.30
CA ALA A 135 -25.06 -13.92 -13.49
C ALA A 135 -24.78 -15.40 -13.19
N ALA A 136 -24.24 -15.74 -12.02
CA ALA A 136 -23.93 -17.12 -11.63
C ALA A 136 -25.15 -17.90 -11.09
N PHE A 137 -26.28 -17.24 -10.83
CA PHE A 137 -27.50 -17.87 -10.28
C PHE A 137 -28.73 -17.83 -11.22
N GLY A 138 -28.52 -17.62 -12.52
CA GLY A 138 -29.58 -17.65 -13.53
C GLY A 138 -29.81 -19.03 -14.15
N THR A 139 -30.86 -19.72 -13.69
CA THR A 139 -31.67 -20.75 -14.39
C THR A 139 -30.98 -22.08 -14.82
N PRO A 140 -31.30 -23.24 -14.21
CA PRO A 140 -30.99 -24.53 -14.83
C PRO A 140 -31.96 -24.76 -16.00
N ALA A 141 -31.53 -24.44 -17.21
CA ALA A 141 -32.22 -24.87 -18.42
C ALA A 141 -32.09 -26.40 -18.54
N ALA A 142 -33.25 -27.06 -18.63
CA ALA A 142 -33.39 -28.51 -18.71
C ALA A 142 -32.59 -29.14 -19.86
N ALA A 143 -32.04 -30.32 -19.56
CA ALA A 143 -31.23 -31.18 -20.42
C ALA A 143 -31.92 -31.57 -21.74
N PRO A 144 -31.13 -32.15 -22.66
CA PRO A 144 -31.45 -33.52 -23.08
C PRO A 144 -30.30 -34.50 -22.74
N PRO A 145 -30.60 -35.80 -22.53
CA PRO A 145 -29.64 -36.77 -22.02
C PRO A 145 -28.61 -37.17 -23.10
N PRO A 146 -27.31 -37.34 -22.76
CA PRO A 146 -26.36 -37.96 -23.66
C PRO A 146 -26.47 -39.48 -23.62
N SER A 147 -26.64 -40.06 -24.81
CA SER A 147 -26.59 -41.48 -25.09
C SER A 147 -25.28 -42.13 -24.63
N LEU A 148 -25.41 -43.30 -24.03
CA LEU A 148 -24.34 -44.21 -23.62
C LEU A 148 -23.37 -44.49 -24.78
N GLY A 149 -22.09 -44.21 -24.55
CA GLY A 149 -20.98 -44.57 -25.42
C GLY A 149 -19.76 -44.98 -24.58
N VAL A 150 -19.56 -46.28 -24.48
CA VAL A 150 -18.49 -46.99 -23.77
C VAL A 150 -17.13 -46.84 -24.48
N ALA A 151 -16.09 -46.48 -23.73
CA ALA A 151 -14.67 -46.84 -23.93
C ALA A 151 -13.88 -46.30 -22.72
N SER A 152 -13.59 -47.08 -21.68
CA SER A 152 -12.38 -47.91 -21.53
C SER A 152 -11.08 -47.24 -22.02
N THR A 153 -10.24 -46.81 -21.07
CA THR A 153 -8.93 -47.44 -20.78
C THR A 153 -7.91 -46.46 -20.17
N GLU A 154 -7.35 -46.89 -19.04
CA GLU A 154 -6.06 -46.57 -18.39
C GLU A 154 -5.76 -45.18 -17.79
N ALA A 155 -5.71 -45.18 -16.45
CA ALA A 155 -4.92 -44.29 -15.63
C ALA A 155 -3.82 -45.12 -14.92
N PRO A 156 -2.58 -44.62 -14.77
CA PRO A 156 -1.66 -45.13 -13.76
C PRO A 156 -1.68 -44.30 -12.47
N ALA A 157 -1.55 -45.03 -11.37
CA ALA A 157 -1.71 -44.70 -9.95
C ALA A 157 -0.87 -43.55 -9.35
N PRO A 158 -1.32 -42.93 -8.25
CA PRO A 158 -0.47 -42.19 -7.31
C PRO A 158 0.05 -43.05 -6.15
N VAL A 159 1.29 -42.77 -5.74
CA VAL A 159 2.05 -43.39 -4.65
C VAL A 159 1.57 -42.93 -3.26
N ALA A 160 1.73 -43.83 -2.30
CA ALA A 160 1.09 -43.92 -1.01
C ALA A 160 1.44 -42.86 0.07
N THR A 161 0.39 -42.60 0.85
CA THR A 161 0.27 -42.13 2.23
C THR A 161 1.28 -42.69 3.22
N ASN A 162 1.71 -41.87 4.19
CA ASN A 162 2.09 -42.37 5.52
C ASN A 162 1.80 -41.32 6.61
N GLN A 163 0.80 -41.58 7.44
CA GLN A 163 0.50 -40.83 8.67
C GLN A 163 0.25 -41.86 9.79
N PRO A 164 0.86 -41.71 10.98
CA PRO A 164 0.75 -42.67 12.07
C PRO A 164 -0.55 -42.54 12.89
N PRO A 165 -0.95 -43.58 13.65
CA PRO A 165 -2.30 -43.76 14.19
C PRO A 165 -2.57 -43.01 15.51
N PRO A 166 -3.86 -42.79 15.87
CA PRO A 166 -4.25 -42.19 17.14
C PRO A 166 -4.31 -43.21 18.29
N LEU A 167 -4.06 -42.70 19.50
CA LEU A 167 -4.11 -43.43 20.76
C LEU A 167 -5.55 -43.56 21.29
N ASP A 168 -5.75 -44.70 21.94
CA ASP A 168 -6.97 -45.26 22.51
C ASP A 168 -7.58 -44.42 23.64
N ALA A 169 -8.91 -44.40 23.71
CA ALA A 169 -9.71 -43.69 24.71
C ALA A 169 -10.34 -44.69 25.69
N GLY A 170 -10.03 -44.54 26.97
CA GLY A 170 -10.68 -45.25 28.07
C GLY A 170 -11.93 -44.52 28.57
N SER A 171 -13.03 -45.27 28.60
CA SER A 171 -14.30 -45.12 29.34
C SER A 171 -14.22 -44.35 30.67
N ASP A 172 -15.19 -43.46 30.96
CA ASP A 172 -16.26 -43.73 31.95
C ASP A 172 -17.31 -42.60 32.07
N ALA A 173 -18.50 -43.01 32.54
CA ALA A 173 -19.52 -42.23 33.27
C ALA A 173 -20.64 -41.44 32.53
N ALA A 174 -21.83 -42.06 32.57
CA ALA A 174 -23.08 -41.56 33.17
C ALA A 174 -24.09 -40.72 32.34
N ILE A 175 -25.29 -41.32 32.18
CA ILE A 175 -26.60 -40.75 31.82
C ILE A 175 -27.44 -40.65 33.12
N PRO A 176 -28.42 -39.71 33.24
CA PRO A 176 -29.86 -40.06 33.07
C PRO A 176 -30.62 -38.99 32.24
N GLU A 177 -31.47 -39.33 31.27
CA GLU A 177 -32.88 -39.78 31.33
C GLU A 177 -33.91 -38.67 31.64
N ALA A 178 -34.75 -38.33 30.64
CA ALA A 178 -36.12 -37.80 30.73
C ALA A 178 -36.75 -37.82 29.32
N ALA A 179 -37.66 -38.77 29.00
CA ALA A 179 -39.13 -38.62 28.88
C ALA A 179 -39.56 -37.48 27.93
N GLY A 180 -40.12 -37.73 26.73
CA GLY A 180 -41.53 -38.11 26.45
C GLY A 180 -42.42 -36.84 26.50
N GLU A 181 -43.26 -36.43 25.55
CA GLU A 181 -44.10 -37.09 24.54
C GLU A 181 -44.57 -36.02 23.51
N ASP A 182 -44.81 -36.44 22.25
CA ASP A 182 -45.76 -35.79 21.33
C ASP A 182 -47.18 -36.29 21.61
N PRO A 183 -48.25 -35.52 21.30
CA PRO A 183 -49.11 -36.00 20.22
C PRO A 183 -49.84 -34.94 19.35
N ALA A 184 -49.89 -35.25 18.06
CA ALA A 184 -51.01 -35.22 17.11
C ALA A 184 -52.17 -34.18 17.20
N ALA A 185 -52.29 -33.45 16.09
CA ALA A 185 -53.47 -33.25 15.22
C ALA A 185 -54.83 -32.76 15.79
N THR A 186 -55.34 -31.65 15.24
CA THR A 186 -56.77 -31.47 14.94
C THR A 186 -56.96 -30.55 13.73
N VAL A 187 -57.75 -31.04 12.79
CA VAL A 187 -58.22 -30.40 11.55
C VAL A 187 -59.49 -29.59 11.87
N ALA A 188 -59.60 -28.37 11.33
CA ALA A 188 -60.88 -27.69 11.14
C ALA A 188 -60.84 -26.84 9.86
N HIS A 189 -61.66 -27.23 8.89
CA HIS A 189 -62.10 -26.40 7.76
C HIS A 189 -62.95 -25.22 8.27
N HIS A 190 -62.75 -24.03 7.73
CA HIS A 190 -63.84 -23.26 7.09
C HIS A 190 -63.28 -22.09 6.25
N ASP A 191 -63.78 -22.07 5.02
CA ASP A 191 -64.05 -20.96 4.11
C ASP A 191 -62.95 -20.03 3.56
N ARG A 192 -62.97 -20.04 2.23
CA ARG A 192 -62.24 -19.24 1.26
C ARG A 192 -63.17 -18.15 0.76
N GLU A 193 -62.66 -16.92 0.64
CA GLU A 193 -62.99 -15.94 -0.41
C GLU A 193 -61.84 -14.89 -0.41
N PRO A 194 -61.62 -14.14 -1.51
CA PRO A 194 -60.32 -14.11 -2.16
C PRO A 194 -59.72 -12.70 -2.25
N GLY A 195 -58.43 -12.66 -2.56
CA GLY A 195 -57.80 -11.48 -3.13
C GLY A 195 -57.20 -10.54 -2.10
N THR A 196 -55.89 -10.62 -1.93
CA THR A 196 -54.97 -9.51 -2.24
C THR A 196 -53.62 -10.16 -2.46
N SER A 197 -53.04 -9.95 -3.64
CA SER A 197 -51.66 -10.34 -3.95
C SER A 197 -50.73 -9.93 -2.81
N PRO A 198 -49.72 -10.72 -2.43
CA PRO A 198 -48.70 -10.23 -1.51
C PRO A 198 -47.97 -9.11 -2.25
N GLU A 199 -48.22 -7.86 -1.83
CA GLU A 199 -47.40 -6.74 -2.22
C GLU A 199 -45.95 -7.09 -1.90
N THR A 200 -45.12 -7.07 -2.92
CA THR A 200 -43.66 -7.11 -2.81
C THR A 200 -43.19 -5.77 -2.25
N VAL A 201 -43.44 -5.53 -0.96
CA VAL A 201 -42.85 -4.43 -0.21
C VAL A 201 -41.45 -4.87 0.26
N GLY A 202 -40.41 -4.12 -0.12
CA GLY A 202 -39.16 -4.11 0.64
C GLY A 202 -37.85 -4.50 -0.06
N ALA A 203 -37.77 -4.59 -1.38
CA ALA A 203 -36.47 -4.79 -2.06
C ALA A 203 -35.80 -3.48 -2.56
N ASP A 204 -36.52 -2.35 -2.51
CA ASP A 204 -36.12 -1.10 -3.18
C ASP A 204 -35.98 0.10 -2.25
N GLU A 205 -36.37 -0.04 -0.98
CA GLU A 205 -36.36 1.06 -0.01
C GLU A 205 -34.98 1.16 0.67
N ALA A 206 -34.43 2.37 0.73
CA ALA A 206 -33.11 2.58 1.32
C ALA A 206 -33.15 2.40 2.85
N PRO A 207 -32.13 1.80 3.48
CA PRO A 207 -32.04 1.75 4.93
C PRO A 207 -32.07 3.17 5.53
N GLU A 208 -32.90 3.41 6.55
CA GLU A 208 -33.16 4.76 7.12
C GLU A 208 -31.88 5.53 7.50
N ASN A 209 -30.82 4.83 7.91
CA ASN A 209 -29.55 5.43 8.35
C ASN A 209 -28.39 5.29 7.34
N LEU A 210 -28.66 4.90 6.10
CA LEU A 210 -27.63 4.58 5.10
C LEU A 210 -26.62 5.73 4.91
N ALA A 211 -27.11 6.96 4.72
CA ALA A 211 -26.24 8.11 4.49
C ALA A 211 -25.35 8.46 5.70
N ALA A 212 -25.85 8.28 6.92
CA ALA A 212 -25.09 8.50 8.14
C ALA A 212 -24.00 7.43 8.32
N THR A 213 -24.35 6.17 8.10
CA THR A 213 -23.42 5.02 8.20
C THR A 213 -22.29 5.14 7.17
N VAL A 214 -22.61 5.44 5.90
CA VAL A 214 -21.60 5.61 4.85
C VAL A 214 -20.67 6.80 5.16
N ARG A 215 -21.19 7.90 5.71
CA ARG A 215 -20.37 9.03 6.14
C ARG A 215 -19.40 8.65 7.27
N SER A 216 -19.86 7.88 8.25
CA SER A 216 -19.04 7.35 9.35
C SER A 216 -17.93 6.42 8.83
N LEU A 217 -18.28 5.46 7.96
CA LEU A 217 -17.34 4.55 7.31
C LEU A 217 -16.27 5.31 6.51
N ARG A 218 -16.67 6.33 5.75
CA ARG A 218 -15.73 7.20 5.02
C ARG A 218 -14.83 7.99 5.97
N GLY A 219 -15.33 8.47 7.10
CA GLY A 219 -14.53 9.13 8.14
C GLY A 219 -13.44 8.21 8.71
N ARG A 220 -13.83 6.99 9.12
CA ARG A 220 -12.91 5.94 9.57
C ARG A 220 -11.87 5.61 8.50
N TRP A 221 -12.30 5.45 7.25
CA TRP A 221 -11.40 5.17 6.11
C TRP A 221 -10.33 6.27 5.92
N GLN A 222 -10.72 7.54 6.01
CA GLN A 222 -9.77 8.67 5.90
C GLN A 222 -8.76 8.69 7.05
N GLN A 223 -9.18 8.36 8.27
CA GLN A 223 -8.28 8.25 9.42
C GLN A 223 -7.25 7.13 9.22
N GLU A 224 -7.68 5.97 8.70
CA GLU A 224 -6.79 4.85 8.39
C GLU A 224 -5.79 5.17 7.26
N ILE A 225 -6.22 5.91 6.22
CA ILE A 225 -5.30 6.39 5.17
C ILE A 225 -4.24 7.32 5.76
N ALA A 226 -4.65 8.25 6.63
CA ALA A 226 -3.76 9.23 7.24
C ALA A 226 -2.71 8.57 8.15
N ALA A 227 -3.04 7.46 8.81
CA ALA A 227 -2.15 6.79 9.76
C ALA A 227 -0.92 6.10 9.13
N ARG A 228 -0.91 5.90 7.80
CA ARG A 228 0.18 5.27 7.00
C ARG A 228 0.61 3.88 7.52
N GLY A 229 1.44 3.16 6.76
CA GLY A 229 2.01 1.87 7.21
C GLY A 229 1.50 0.62 6.48
N VAL A 230 0.59 0.77 5.52
CA VAL A 230 0.24 -0.33 4.60
C VAL A 230 1.08 -0.23 3.34
N ASP A 231 1.43 -1.38 2.77
CA ASP A 231 2.11 -1.46 1.47
C ASP A 231 1.32 -0.74 0.37
N ALA A 232 2.02 -0.11 -0.57
CA ALA A 232 1.40 0.74 -1.59
C ALA A 232 0.47 -0.03 -2.54
N GLU A 233 0.81 -1.28 -2.89
CA GLU A 233 -0.02 -2.11 -3.77
C GLU A 233 -1.29 -2.54 -3.06
N ARG A 234 -1.16 -3.04 -1.83
CA ARG A 234 -2.33 -3.41 -1.00
C ARG A 234 -3.23 -2.22 -0.71
N ALA A 235 -2.65 -1.05 -0.41
CA ALA A 235 -3.43 0.17 -0.20
C ALA A 235 -4.27 0.54 -1.42
N ARG A 236 -3.70 0.48 -2.64
CA ARG A 236 -4.43 0.72 -3.89
C ARG A 236 -5.54 -0.30 -4.12
N ALA A 237 -5.29 -1.58 -3.84
CA ALA A 237 -6.30 -2.62 -4.00
C ALA A 237 -7.50 -2.39 -3.06
N LEU A 238 -7.24 -2.04 -1.79
CA LEU A 238 -8.30 -1.74 -0.82
C LEU A 238 -9.05 -0.45 -1.18
N GLU A 239 -8.36 0.59 -1.66
CA GLU A 239 -8.99 1.81 -2.15
C GLU A 239 -9.89 1.56 -3.38
N GLY A 240 -9.46 0.70 -4.29
CA GLY A 240 -10.26 0.25 -5.42
C GLY A 240 -11.55 -0.45 -4.98
N ARG A 241 -11.45 -1.38 -4.02
CA ARG A 241 -12.61 -2.08 -3.44
C ARG A 241 -13.57 -1.11 -2.76
N PHE A 242 -13.06 -0.24 -1.90
CA PHE A 242 -13.87 0.76 -1.19
C PHE A 242 -14.62 1.68 -2.17
N THR A 243 -13.92 2.20 -3.18
CA THR A 243 -14.52 3.08 -4.20
C THR A 243 -15.59 2.35 -5.01
N ALA A 244 -15.31 1.11 -5.44
CA ALA A 244 -16.27 0.33 -6.20
C ALA A 244 -17.53 -0.02 -5.38
N ALA A 245 -17.38 -0.33 -4.09
CA ALA A 245 -18.51 -0.58 -3.20
C ALA A 245 -19.34 0.70 -2.98
N LEU A 246 -18.67 1.84 -2.78
CA LEU A 246 -19.33 3.13 -2.61
C LEU A 246 -20.12 3.55 -3.86
N ASP A 247 -19.56 3.33 -5.05
CA ASP A 247 -20.24 3.58 -6.33
C ASP A 247 -21.49 2.70 -6.49
N ARG A 248 -21.45 1.44 -6.03
CA ARG A 248 -22.64 0.56 -6.04
C ARG A 248 -23.71 1.04 -5.08
N VAL A 249 -23.35 1.40 -3.85
CA VAL A 249 -24.31 1.90 -2.85
C VAL A 249 -24.96 3.21 -3.32
N THR A 250 -24.17 4.16 -3.81
CA THR A 250 -24.68 5.45 -4.29
C THR A 250 -25.50 5.32 -5.58
N GLY A 251 -25.14 4.38 -6.46
CA GLY A 251 -25.91 4.08 -7.66
C GLY A 251 -27.25 3.39 -7.38
N ARG A 252 -27.32 2.55 -6.34
CA ARG A 252 -28.53 1.79 -5.97
C ARG A 252 -29.59 2.66 -5.28
N TRP A 253 -29.16 3.62 -4.45
CA TRP A 253 -30.05 4.50 -3.68
C TRP A 253 -29.65 5.98 -3.78
N PRO A 254 -29.73 6.62 -4.97
CA PRO A 254 -29.33 8.01 -5.13
C PRO A 254 -30.15 8.98 -4.27
N ALA A 255 -31.44 8.68 -4.05
CA ALA A 255 -32.34 9.49 -3.23
C ALA A 255 -31.89 9.60 -1.76
N ALA A 256 -31.29 8.54 -1.20
CA ALA A 256 -30.81 8.53 0.18
C ALA A 256 -29.62 9.47 0.42
N PHE A 257 -28.89 9.84 -0.65
CA PHE A 257 -27.73 10.73 -0.58
C PHE A 257 -28.02 12.14 -1.08
N ALA A 258 -29.23 12.41 -1.57
CA ALA A 258 -29.62 13.71 -2.13
C ALA A 258 -29.41 14.84 -1.12
N GLY A 259 -28.76 15.93 -1.55
CA GLY A 259 -28.48 17.08 -0.69
C GLY A 259 -27.34 16.90 0.32
N SER A 260 -26.71 15.72 0.37
CA SER A 260 -25.53 15.47 1.19
C SER A 260 -24.22 15.74 0.43
N GLU A 261 -23.09 15.76 1.12
CA GLU A 261 -21.75 15.83 0.50
C GLU A 261 -21.43 14.63 -0.41
N LEU A 262 -22.19 13.55 -0.28
CA LEU A 262 -22.02 12.29 -1.02
C LEU A 262 -22.95 12.18 -2.24
N ASP A 263 -23.73 13.22 -2.52
CA ASP A 263 -24.60 13.27 -3.69
C ASP A 263 -23.77 13.31 -5.00
N PRO A 264 -23.79 12.24 -5.82
CA PRO A 264 -22.98 12.16 -7.02
C PRO A 264 -23.43 13.16 -8.09
N GLU A 265 -24.73 13.48 -8.16
CA GLU A 265 -25.26 14.41 -9.15
C GLU A 265 -24.99 15.86 -8.77
N ALA A 266 -25.18 16.22 -7.50
CA ALA A 266 -24.83 17.56 -7.01
C ALA A 266 -23.32 17.79 -7.13
N ASN A 267 -22.49 16.80 -6.81
CA ASN A 267 -21.04 16.88 -6.99
C ASN A 267 -20.65 17.02 -8.46
N ARG A 268 -21.27 16.25 -9.37
CA ARG A 268 -21.09 16.42 -10.82
C ARG A 268 -21.44 17.83 -11.28
N LYS A 269 -22.61 18.36 -10.89
CA LYS A 269 -23.04 19.73 -11.25
C LYS A 269 -22.07 20.79 -10.72
N ARG A 270 -21.55 20.62 -9.50
CA ARG A 270 -20.50 21.49 -8.94
C ARG A 270 -19.22 21.43 -9.77
N MET A 271 -18.79 20.24 -10.20
CA MET A 271 -17.62 20.09 -11.09
C MET A 271 -17.85 20.75 -12.45
N GLU A 272 -19.01 20.55 -13.08
CA GLU A 272 -19.38 21.17 -14.36
C GLU A 272 -19.40 22.70 -14.26
N ALA A 273 -20.00 23.25 -13.20
CA ALA A 273 -20.01 24.69 -12.96
C ALA A 273 -18.59 25.25 -12.77
N LEU A 274 -17.72 24.50 -12.09
CA LEU A 274 -16.32 24.88 -11.91
C LEU A 274 -15.51 24.81 -13.22
N VAL A 275 -15.72 23.77 -14.04
CA VAL A 275 -15.14 23.68 -15.38
C VAL A 275 -15.60 24.86 -16.22
N LYS A 276 -16.90 25.17 -16.25
CA LYS A 276 -17.45 26.30 -16.99
C LYS A 276 -16.82 27.62 -16.54
N ARG A 277 -16.73 27.87 -15.22
CA ARG A 277 -16.09 29.07 -14.68
C ARG A 277 -14.64 29.20 -15.14
N VAL A 278 -13.85 28.12 -15.11
CA VAL A 278 -12.45 28.16 -15.55
C VAL A 278 -12.31 28.27 -17.07
N GLU A 279 -13.22 27.67 -17.84
CA GLU A 279 -13.30 27.86 -19.29
C GLU A 279 -13.64 29.32 -19.64
N ASP A 280 -14.62 29.92 -18.95
CA ASP A 280 -15.00 31.33 -19.12
C ASP A 280 -13.84 32.26 -18.75
N LEU A 281 -13.10 31.97 -17.67
CA LEU A 281 -11.86 32.67 -17.30
C LEU A 281 -10.76 32.49 -18.34
N ALA A 282 -10.61 31.29 -18.91
CA ALA A 282 -9.63 31.05 -19.96
C ALA A 282 -9.98 31.83 -21.24
N VAL A 283 -11.27 31.99 -21.54
CA VAL A 283 -11.74 32.83 -22.66
C VAL A 283 -11.52 34.32 -22.37
N SER A 284 -11.83 34.79 -21.16
CA SER A 284 -11.63 36.20 -20.80
C SER A 284 -10.14 36.60 -20.83
N VAL A 285 -9.25 35.71 -20.40
CA VAL A 285 -7.79 35.88 -20.44
C VAL A 285 -7.22 35.75 -21.85
N ALA A 286 -7.81 34.91 -22.70
CA ALA A 286 -7.38 34.79 -24.09
C ALA A 286 -7.68 36.05 -24.91
N GLY A 287 -8.56 36.92 -24.41
CA GLY A 287 -9.13 38.06 -25.14
C GLY A 287 -10.10 37.58 -26.23
N PRO A 288 -10.84 38.48 -26.88
CA PRO A 288 -11.46 38.14 -28.15
C PRO A 288 -10.35 37.62 -29.05
N LEU A 289 -10.49 36.40 -29.59
CA LEU A 289 -9.85 36.12 -30.87
C LEU A 289 -10.23 37.30 -31.74
N ALA A 290 -9.25 38.04 -32.26
CA ALA A 290 -9.53 39.13 -33.18
C ALA A 290 -10.34 38.56 -34.33
N THR A 291 -11.66 38.58 -34.23
CA THR A 291 -12.58 38.36 -35.33
C THR A 291 -12.52 39.68 -36.09
N VAL A 292 -11.38 39.89 -36.74
CA VAL A 292 -11.21 41.01 -37.65
C VAL A 292 -12.24 40.74 -38.74
N ASP A 293 -13.22 41.62 -38.83
CA ASP A 293 -14.33 41.53 -39.76
C ASP A 293 -13.78 41.17 -41.16
N ALA A 294 -14.12 39.98 -41.64
CA ALA A 294 -13.57 39.44 -42.89
C ALA A 294 -13.95 40.32 -44.10
N SER A 295 -14.95 41.20 -43.93
CA SER A 295 -15.38 42.20 -44.91
C SER A 295 -14.40 43.37 -45.10
N LEU A 296 -13.44 43.58 -44.19
CA LEU A 296 -12.45 44.66 -44.31
C LEU A 296 -11.35 44.33 -45.32
N SER A 297 -10.87 45.33 -46.05
CA SER A 297 -9.74 45.18 -46.97
C SER A 297 -8.47 44.74 -46.21
N PRO A 298 -7.55 43.98 -46.85
CA PRO A 298 -6.35 43.46 -46.19
C PRO A 298 -5.53 44.54 -45.47
N THR A 299 -5.41 45.73 -46.06
CA THR A 299 -4.69 46.87 -45.49
C THR A 299 -5.39 47.44 -44.25
N ASN A 300 -6.73 47.51 -44.26
CA ASN A 300 -7.51 47.98 -43.13
C ASN A 300 -7.49 47.00 -41.95
N ARG A 301 -7.44 45.68 -42.23
CA ARG A 301 -7.23 44.67 -41.18
C ARG A 301 -5.88 44.84 -40.51
N LEU A 302 -4.83 45.03 -41.30
CA LEU A 302 -3.47 45.18 -40.78
C LEU A 302 -3.34 46.48 -39.96
N ALA A 303 -3.95 47.58 -40.42
CA ALA A 303 -4.01 48.83 -39.67
C ALA A 303 -4.80 48.72 -38.35
N ALA A 304 -5.92 48.00 -38.35
CA ALA A 304 -6.69 47.72 -37.13
C ALA A 304 -5.88 46.89 -36.13
N MET A 305 -5.22 45.82 -36.61
CA MET A 305 -4.33 44.98 -35.80
C MET A 305 -3.16 45.78 -35.20
N LEU A 306 -2.58 46.70 -35.97
CA LEU A 306 -1.46 47.53 -35.51
C LEU A 306 -1.90 48.56 -34.47
N LYS A 307 -3.08 49.17 -34.66
CA LYS A 307 -3.67 50.13 -33.73
C LYS A 307 -4.02 49.47 -32.39
N GLU A 308 -4.58 48.28 -32.44
CA GLU A 308 -4.93 47.49 -31.25
C GLU A 308 -3.67 46.97 -30.53
N ALA A 309 -2.66 46.51 -31.28
CA ALA A 309 -1.36 46.12 -30.72
C ALA A 309 -0.61 47.30 -30.06
N LEU A 310 -0.69 48.50 -30.63
CA LEU A 310 -0.10 49.70 -30.02
C LEU A 310 -0.87 50.14 -28.78
N ALA A 311 -2.20 50.04 -28.77
CA ALA A 311 -3.02 50.32 -27.59
C ALA A 311 -2.71 49.36 -26.44
N ALA A 312 -2.57 48.06 -26.73
CA ALA A 312 -2.22 47.03 -25.74
C ALA A 312 -0.80 47.19 -25.16
N ASN A 313 0.15 47.73 -25.94
CA ASN A 313 1.54 47.95 -25.51
C ASN A 313 1.76 49.25 -24.71
N THR A 314 0.72 50.06 -24.47
CA THR A 314 0.82 51.23 -23.59
C THR A 314 1.07 50.79 -22.14
N ILE A 315 1.86 51.55 -21.38
CA ILE A 315 2.28 51.20 -20.01
C ILE A 315 1.07 50.92 -19.09
N GLY A 316 -0.03 51.67 -19.25
CA GLY A 316 -1.29 51.43 -18.53
C GLY A 316 -1.97 50.11 -18.92
N GLY A 317 -2.07 49.81 -20.22
CA GLY A 317 -2.67 48.57 -20.72
C GLY A 317 -1.91 47.32 -20.29
N LYS A 318 -0.56 47.36 -20.32
CA LYS A 318 0.27 46.22 -19.89
C LYS A 318 0.14 45.91 -18.41
N VAL A 319 0.04 46.92 -17.54
CA VAL A 319 -0.12 46.73 -16.09
C VAL A 319 -1.54 46.22 -15.75
N GLU A 320 -2.56 46.70 -16.45
CA GLU A 320 -3.93 46.17 -16.33
C GLU A 320 -4.03 44.72 -16.80
N ASP A 321 -3.43 44.37 -17.94
CA ASP A 321 -3.45 42.99 -18.46
C ASP A 321 -2.63 42.04 -17.59
N ASP A 322 -1.46 42.45 -17.09
CA ASP A 322 -0.69 41.70 -16.09
C ASP A 322 -1.50 41.45 -14.81
N SER A 323 -2.24 42.46 -14.34
CA SER A 323 -3.07 42.36 -13.14
C SER A 323 -4.25 41.42 -13.36
N ARG A 324 -4.90 41.48 -14.53
CA ARG A 324 -5.96 40.55 -14.95
C ARG A 324 -5.45 39.12 -15.05
N LEU A 325 -4.25 38.91 -15.61
CA LEU A 325 -3.62 37.59 -15.72
C LEU A 325 -3.27 37.00 -14.35
N ARG A 326 -2.72 37.80 -13.44
CA ARG A 326 -2.44 37.36 -12.06
C ARG A 326 -3.72 37.01 -11.30
N ALA A 327 -4.77 37.82 -11.44
CA ALA A 327 -6.08 37.54 -10.86
C ALA A 327 -6.68 36.23 -11.39
N ALA A 328 -6.65 36.01 -12.70
CA ALA A 328 -7.13 34.77 -13.30
C ALA A 328 -6.30 33.53 -12.86
N ALA A 329 -4.99 33.69 -12.63
CA ALA A 329 -4.15 32.61 -12.12
C ALA A 329 -4.44 32.28 -10.63
N GLU A 330 -4.76 33.27 -9.81
CA GLU A 330 -5.26 33.07 -8.45
C GLU A 330 -6.62 32.35 -8.46
N GLU A 331 -7.55 32.78 -9.31
CA GLU A 331 -8.85 32.13 -9.47
C GLU A 331 -8.72 30.69 -9.98
N ALA A 332 -7.79 30.42 -10.90
CA ALA A 332 -7.49 29.06 -11.35
C ALA A 332 -6.95 28.19 -10.20
N ARG A 333 -6.11 28.74 -9.32
CA ARG A 333 -5.64 28.03 -8.10
C ARG A 333 -6.76 27.79 -7.10
N GLN A 334 -7.64 28.76 -6.87
CA GLN A 334 -8.82 28.57 -6.03
C GLN A 334 -9.76 27.51 -6.62
N ALA A 335 -9.93 27.50 -7.94
CA ALA A 335 -10.70 26.48 -8.64
C ALA A 335 -10.08 25.09 -8.52
N GLN A 336 -8.74 24.97 -8.61
CA GLN A 336 -8.04 23.70 -8.37
C GLN A 336 -8.22 23.21 -6.93
N ALA A 337 -8.16 24.11 -5.94
CA ALA A 337 -8.42 23.78 -4.54
C ALA A 337 -9.88 23.38 -4.29
N ALA A 338 -10.84 24.00 -4.99
CA ALA A 338 -12.23 23.58 -4.93
C ALA A 338 -12.45 22.23 -5.63
N TRP A 339 -11.80 21.98 -6.77
CA TRP A 339 -11.85 20.72 -7.51
C TRP A 339 -11.41 19.52 -6.65
N SER A 340 -10.35 19.68 -5.84
CA SER A 340 -9.87 18.62 -4.96
C SER A 340 -10.79 18.36 -3.76
N ARG A 341 -11.61 19.35 -3.36
CA ARG A 341 -12.60 19.20 -2.28
C ARG A 341 -13.90 18.56 -2.73
N ILE A 342 -14.23 18.62 -4.02
CA ILE A 342 -15.45 17.97 -4.53
C ILE A 342 -15.31 16.46 -4.38
N GLY A 343 -16.30 15.86 -3.70
CA GLY A 343 -16.33 14.46 -3.28
C GLY A 343 -16.49 13.46 -4.43
N LEU A 344 -17.10 12.33 -4.11
CA LEU A 344 -17.24 11.21 -5.05
C LEU A 344 -18.05 11.63 -6.28
N VAL A 345 -17.45 11.45 -7.45
CA VAL A 345 -18.09 11.53 -8.75
C VAL A 345 -17.58 10.33 -9.55
N PRO A 346 -18.47 9.47 -10.09
CA PRO A 346 -18.06 8.29 -10.84
C PRO A 346 -17.06 8.62 -11.95
N ASP A 347 -16.06 7.76 -12.13
CA ASP A 347 -14.93 7.96 -13.05
C ASP A 347 -15.36 8.31 -14.49
N ARG A 348 -16.43 7.68 -14.96
CA ARG A 348 -17.04 7.92 -16.29
C ARG A 348 -17.42 9.38 -16.53
N HIS A 349 -17.82 10.11 -15.48
CA HIS A 349 -18.18 11.52 -15.55
C HIS A 349 -17.03 12.43 -15.11
N ARG A 350 -16.18 11.96 -14.18
CA ARG A 350 -15.03 12.72 -13.67
C ARG A 350 -13.95 12.96 -14.73
N ARG A 351 -13.63 11.94 -15.54
CA ARG A 351 -12.52 12.01 -16.53
C ARG A 351 -12.73 13.06 -17.62
N PRO A 352 -13.86 13.12 -18.35
CA PRO A 352 -14.07 14.13 -19.39
C PRO A 352 -14.03 15.57 -18.84
N LEU A 353 -14.58 15.78 -17.64
CA LEU A 353 -14.56 17.07 -16.96
C LEU A 353 -13.13 17.44 -16.53
N ALA A 354 -12.36 16.48 -16.01
CA ALA A 354 -10.96 16.69 -15.64
C ALA A 354 -10.12 17.15 -16.83
N ASP A 355 -10.28 16.50 -17.98
CA ASP A 355 -9.53 16.85 -19.18
C ASP A 355 -9.86 18.28 -19.67
N ARG A 356 -11.15 18.65 -19.66
CA ARG A 356 -11.59 20.02 -19.99
C ARG A 356 -11.00 21.04 -19.03
N PHE A 357 -11.09 20.78 -17.73
CA PHE A 357 -10.55 21.63 -16.68
C PHE A 357 -9.03 21.83 -16.83
N GLN A 358 -8.27 20.75 -17.01
CA GLN A 358 -6.82 20.80 -17.19
C GLN A 358 -6.42 21.55 -18.47
N ARG A 359 -7.16 21.38 -19.57
CA ARG A 359 -6.95 22.16 -20.80
C ARG A 359 -7.19 23.66 -20.61
N ALA A 360 -8.21 24.04 -19.84
CA ALA A 360 -8.51 25.44 -19.55
C ALA A 360 -7.43 26.07 -18.65
N VAL A 361 -7.02 25.38 -17.58
CA VAL A 361 -5.91 25.81 -16.71
C VAL A 361 -4.60 25.95 -17.51
N ARG A 362 -4.29 24.98 -18.38
CA ARG A 362 -3.09 25.05 -19.22
C ARG A 362 -3.08 26.30 -20.09
N ARG A 363 -4.22 26.65 -20.72
CA ARG A 363 -4.34 27.87 -21.54
C ARG A 363 -4.07 29.16 -20.75
N ILE A 364 -4.59 29.25 -19.52
CA ILE A 364 -4.34 30.40 -18.63
C ILE A 364 -2.83 30.50 -18.31
N ASN A 365 -2.20 29.38 -17.96
CA ASN A 365 -0.77 29.33 -17.64
C ASN A 365 0.12 29.65 -18.85
N GLU A 366 -0.22 29.17 -20.05
CA GLU A 366 0.50 29.48 -21.29
C GLU A 366 0.49 31.00 -21.56
N LYS A 367 -0.65 31.67 -21.39
CA LYS A 367 -0.74 33.14 -21.52
C LYS A 367 0.08 33.88 -20.47
N LEU A 368 0.08 33.41 -19.22
CA LEU A 368 0.91 33.97 -18.15
C LEU A 368 2.41 33.87 -18.49
N THR A 369 2.86 32.73 -19.03
CA THR A 369 4.26 32.55 -19.44
C THR A 369 4.66 33.39 -20.65
N ALA A 370 3.72 33.64 -21.58
CA ALA A 370 3.95 34.46 -22.78
C ALA A 370 4.14 35.94 -22.44
N VAL A 371 3.43 36.47 -21.44
CA VAL A 371 3.57 37.87 -21.00
C VAL A 371 4.77 38.06 -20.06
N GLY A 372 5.10 37.04 -19.25
CA GLY A 372 6.23 37.07 -18.30
C GLY A 372 7.62 36.87 -18.91
N GLY A 373 7.76 36.62 -20.22
CA GLY A 373 9.07 36.51 -20.86
C GLY A 373 9.97 35.38 -20.35
N ALA A 374 9.40 34.29 -19.83
CA ALA A 374 10.16 33.12 -19.42
C ALA A 374 9.97 31.99 -20.44
N LYS A 375 11.03 31.74 -21.23
CA LYS A 375 11.14 30.57 -22.10
C LYS A 375 10.83 29.31 -21.26
N PRO A 376 9.87 28.46 -21.67
CA PRO A 376 9.56 27.28 -20.88
C PRO A 376 10.79 26.39 -20.82
N ALA A 377 11.28 26.14 -19.61
CA ALA A 377 12.20 25.05 -19.36
C ALA A 377 11.51 23.77 -19.84
N THR A 378 12.11 23.13 -20.83
CA THR A 378 11.69 21.83 -21.37
C THR A 378 11.63 20.83 -20.23
N ALA A 379 10.45 20.64 -19.66
CA ALA A 379 10.15 19.50 -18.83
C ALA A 379 10.20 18.27 -19.73
N SER A 380 11.30 17.54 -19.61
CA SER A 380 11.52 16.23 -20.20
C SER A 380 10.33 15.33 -19.90
N ALA A 381 9.48 15.13 -20.90
CA ALA A 381 8.48 14.08 -20.90
C ALA A 381 9.20 12.76 -21.15
N GLY A 382 9.63 12.12 -20.06
CA GLY A 382 10.00 10.71 -20.07
C GLY A 382 8.75 9.86 -20.27
N GLY A 383 8.37 9.63 -21.53
CA GLY A 383 7.46 8.58 -21.96
C GLY A 383 8.25 7.31 -22.33
N PRO A 384 7.73 6.11 -22.04
CA PRO A 384 8.47 4.86 -22.22
C PRO A 384 8.51 4.47 -23.71
N SER A 385 9.71 4.36 -24.28
CA SER A 385 9.91 3.77 -25.60
C SER A 385 10.00 2.25 -25.49
N ARG A 386 9.01 1.55 -26.05
CA ARG A 386 9.06 0.12 -26.35
C ARG A 386 9.47 -0.07 -27.81
N GLY A 387 10.50 -0.89 -28.02
CA GLY A 387 10.65 -1.73 -29.22
C GLY A 387 11.67 -1.26 -30.25
N GLY A 388 12.75 -2.04 -30.39
CA GLY A 388 13.68 -1.94 -31.53
C GLY A 388 14.98 -2.69 -31.29
N ALA A 389 15.08 -3.88 -31.87
CA ALA A 389 16.18 -4.83 -31.76
C ALA A 389 17.48 -4.43 -32.51
N SER A 390 18.49 -5.29 -32.39
CA SER A 390 19.87 -5.26 -32.95
C SER A 390 20.87 -4.42 -32.12
N GLY A 391 22.08 -4.83 -31.80
CA GLY A 391 22.86 -6.05 -32.05
C GLY A 391 24.35 -5.72 -31.78
N ARG A 392 25.11 -6.73 -31.32
CA ARG A 392 26.59 -6.82 -31.19
C ARG A 392 27.28 -6.10 -30.01
N GLY A 393 28.10 -6.87 -29.29
CA GLY A 393 29.09 -6.42 -28.28
C GLY A 393 30.28 -5.67 -28.90
N PRO A 394 31.41 -5.46 -28.18
CA PRO A 394 32.12 -6.48 -27.39
C PRO A 394 32.68 -6.02 -26.03
N ARG A 395 33.15 -7.00 -25.24
CA ARG A 395 34.13 -6.88 -24.13
C ARG A 395 35.50 -6.43 -24.67
N PRO A 396 36.45 -5.89 -23.86
CA PRO A 396 37.07 -6.57 -22.70
C PRO A 396 36.45 -6.25 -21.34
#